data_AF-A0A7L5RTP3-F1
#
_entry.id   AF-A0A7L5RTP3-F1
#
_cell.length_a   1.000
_cell.length_b   1.000
_cell.length_c   1.000
_cell.angle_alpha   90.00
_cell.angle_beta   90.00
_cell.angle_gamma   90.00
#
_symmetry.space_group_name_H-M   'P 1'
#
loop_
_entity.id
_entity.type
_entity.pdbx_description
1 polymer ?
#
loop_
_entity_poly.entity_id
_entity_poly.type
_entity_poly.pdbx_seq_one_letter_code
_entity_poly.pdbx_strand_id
1 'polypeptide(L)'
;MYYGERFNAWSHLVGGVLALIGAVWLIVLTGLEGEPRKIISVSIYGFCLVLLYSISTIYHSVRGRAKVVMRKLDHLSIYLMIAGSYTPFCLVTLQGAWGWGLFGTIWTLAAIGMLQEIKPRSEARILSIVIYAVMGWIVLVAIRPLLQNLGGTGFAWLAAGGVMYTVGILFFAYDSRFRHWHGIWHLFVIAGSLLHFVAILLYVA
;
A
#
# COMPACT_ATOMS: atom_id res chain seq x y z
N MET A 1 14.95 9.94 -17.39
CA MET A 1 14.39 8.57 -17.45
C MET A 1 15.27 7.60 -18.24
N TYR A 2 15.68 6.46 -17.69
CA TYR A 2 16.33 5.39 -18.47
C TYR A 2 15.30 4.67 -19.35
N TYR A 3 15.74 3.90 -20.35
CA TYR A 3 14.83 3.10 -21.19
C TYR A 3 14.05 2.10 -20.30
N GLY A 4 12.73 2.03 -20.46
CA GLY A 4 11.81 1.26 -19.59
C GLY A 4 11.17 2.06 -18.43
N GLU A 5 11.81 3.15 -17.98
CA GLU A 5 11.30 3.96 -16.85
C GLU A 5 10.10 4.84 -17.23
N ARG A 6 9.92 5.13 -18.53
CA ARG A 6 8.79 5.95 -19.02
C ARG A 6 7.45 5.33 -18.63
N PHE A 7 7.29 4.04 -18.91
CA PHE A 7 6.07 3.31 -18.58
C PHE A 7 5.83 3.31 -17.07
N ASN A 8 6.88 3.04 -16.29
CA ASN A 8 6.80 3.00 -14.83
C ASN A 8 6.37 4.34 -14.22
N ALA A 9 6.90 5.47 -14.70
CA ALA A 9 6.51 6.77 -14.18
C ALA A 9 5.11 7.16 -14.62
N TRP A 10 4.73 6.91 -15.88
CA TRP A 10 3.38 7.25 -16.36
C TRP A 10 2.31 6.41 -15.66
N SER A 11 2.55 5.11 -15.44
CA SER A 11 1.59 4.25 -14.75
C SER A 11 1.34 4.74 -13.32
N HIS A 12 2.39 5.06 -12.57
CA HIS A 12 2.25 5.57 -11.20
C HIS A 12 1.83 7.04 -11.14
N LEU A 13 2.09 7.86 -12.16
CA LEU A 13 1.53 9.21 -12.23
C LEU A 13 0.01 9.16 -12.34
N VAL A 14 -0.50 8.32 -13.24
CA VAL A 14 -1.95 8.09 -13.39
C VAL A 14 -2.52 7.53 -12.08
N GLY A 15 -1.85 6.53 -11.49
CA GLY A 15 -2.21 6.00 -10.17
C GLY A 15 -2.25 7.08 -9.09
N GLY A 16 -1.29 7.99 -9.08
CA GLY A 16 -1.20 9.09 -8.11
C GLY A 16 -2.31 10.13 -8.27
N VAL A 17 -2.67 10.49 -9.49
CA VAL A 17 -3.81 11.39 -9.75
C VAL A 17 -5.12 10.74 -9.29
N LEU A 18 -5.35 9.47 -9.63
CA LEU A 18 -6.53 8.72 -9.19
C LEU A 18 -6.56 8.55 -7.67
N ALA A 19 -5.40 8.28 -7.05
CA ALA A 19 -5.26 8.18 -5.60
C ALA A 19 -5.59 9.50 -4.91
N LEU A 20 -5.17 10.65 -5.45
CA LEU A 20 -5.49 11.96 -4.90
C LEU A 20 -7.00 12.22 -4.94
N ILE A 21 -7.63 11.95 -6.10
CA ILE A 21 -9.08 12.09 -6.25
C ILE A 21 -9.81 11.18 -5.27
N GLY A 22 -9.43 9.90 -5.19
CA GLY A 22 -10.03 8.94 -4.27
C GLY A 22 -9.83 9.30 -2.79
N ALA A 23 -8.63 9.76 -2.41
CA ALA A 23 -8.35 10.20 -1.05
C ALA A 23 -9.22 11.40 -0.65
N VAL A 24 -9.30 12.42 -1.50
CA VAL A 24 -10.16 13.58 -1.28
C VAL A 24 -11.62 13.15 -1.18
N TRP A 25 -12.06 12.25 -2.06
CA TRP A 25 -13.43 11.71 -2.03
C TRP A 25 -13.77 11.04 -0.69
N LEU A 26 -12.91 10.14 -0.20
CA LEU A 26 -13.13 9.46 1.09
C LEU A 26 -13.14 10.44 2.26
N ILE A 27 -12.25 11.43 2.26
CA ILE A 27 -12.15 12.45 3.32
C ILE A 27 -13.42 13.32 3.34
N VAL A 28 -13.92 13.73 2.16
CA VAL A 28 -15.16 14.51 2.08
C VAL A 28 -16.35 13.67 2.53
N LEU A 29 -16.48 12.43 2.06
CA LEU A 29 -17.57 11.53 2.44
C LEU A 29 -17.63 11.32 3.96
N THR A 30 -16.52 10.89 4.55
CA THR A 30 -16.43 10.66 6.01
C THR A 30 -16.53 11.97 6.81
N GLY A 31 -16.11 13.10 6.22
CA GLY A 31 -16.27 14.43 6.79
C GLY A 31 -17.73 14.86 6.91
N LEU A 32 -18.58 14.51 5.93
CA LEU A 32 -20.02 14.78 5.98
C LEU A 32 -20.75 13.95 7.04
N GLU A 33 -20.28 12.73 7.32
CA GLU A 33 -20.80 11.91 8.41
C GLU A 33 -20.39 12.43 9.80
N GLY A 34 -19.23 13.08 9.89
CA GLY A 34 -18.75 13.72 11.11
C GLY A 34 -18.13 12.77 12.15
N GLU A 35 -17.84 11.51 11.80
CA GLU A 35 -17.17 10.57 12.71
C GLU A 35 -15.64 10.74 12.65
N PRO A 36 -14.98 11.28 13.70
CA PRO A 36 -13.56 11.63 13.64
C PRO A 36 -12.65 10.43 13.35
N ARG A 37 -13.04 9.25 13.83
CA ARG A 37 -12.24 8.02 13.65
C ARG A 37 -12.18 7.61 12.19
N LYS A 38 -13.30 7.68 11.47
CA LYS A 38 -13.35 7.41 10.02
C LYS A 38 -12.48 8.40 9.27
N ILE A 39 -12.66 9.69 9.52
CA ILE A 39 -11.90 10.78 8.87
C ILE A 39 -10.40 10.58 9.04
N ILE A 40 -9.92 10.37 10.27
CA ILE A 40 -8.50 10.16 10.57
C ILE A 40 -7.99 8.92 9.82
N SER A 41 -8.74 7.82 9.88
CA SER A 41 -8.29 6.55 9.31
C SER A 41 -8.18 6.59 7.79
N VAL A 42 -9.19 7.15 7.11
CA VAL A 42 -9.14 7.29 5.64
C VAL A 42 -8.14 8.36 5.20
N SER A 43 -7.89 9.38 6.03
CA SER A 43 -6.84 10.38 5.77
C SER A 43 -5.45 9.76 5.79
N ILE A 44 -5.15 8.91 6.78
CA ILE A 44 -3.89 8.18 6.86
C ILE A 44 -3.72 7.26 5.63
N TYR A 45 -4.76 6.50 5.29
CA TYR A 45 -4.76 5.66 4.09
C TYR A 45 -4.50 6.47 2.81
N GLY A 46 -5.28 7.53 2.60
CA GLY A 46 -5.20 8.40 1.43
C GLY A 46 -3.83 9.08 1.31
N PHE A 47 -3.27 9.56 2.42
CA PHE A 47 -1.92 10.12 2.45
C PHE A 47 -0.87 9.10 2.01
N CYS A 48 -0.88 7.90 2.59
CA CYS A 48 0.08 6.84 2.22
C CYS A 48 -0.04 6.44 0.74
N LEU A 49 -1.27 6.35 0.21
CA LEU A 49 -1.53 6.01 -1.19
C LEU A 49 -0.99 7.07 -2.14
N VAL A 50 -1.28 8.35 -1.89
CA VAL A 50 -0.77 9.47 -2.69
C VAL A 50 0.75 9.56 -2.59
N LEU A 51 1.31 9.37 -1.38
CA LEU A 51 2.75 9.42 -1.14
C LEU A 51 3.49 8.34 -1.93
N LEU A 52 3.02 7.09 -1.91
CA LEU A 52 3.61 5.97 -2.65
C LEU A 52 3.69 6.28 -4.15
N TYR A 53 2.57 6.66 -4.76
CA TYR A 53 2.55 6.95 -6.20
C TYR A 53 3.37 8.17 -6.57
N SER A 54 3.36 9.21 -5.72
CA SER A 54 4.14 10.43 -5.95
C SER A 54 5.64 10.14 -5.91
N ILE A 55 6.12 9.47 -4.86
CA ILE A 55 7.53 9.11 -4.72
C ILE A 55 7.97 8.21 -5.87
N SER A 56 7.16 7.22 -6.21
CA SER A 56 7.49 6.28 -7.28
C SER A 56 7.56 6.95 -8.66
N THR A 57 6.62 7.85 -8.94
CA THR A 57 6.66 8.68 -10.16
C THR A 57 7.94 9.50 -10.23
N ILE A 58 8.33 10.15 -9.13
CA ILE A 58 9.57 10.94 -9.06
C ILE A 58 10.79 10.04 -9.25
N TYR A 59 10.85 8.89 -8.57
CA TYR A 59 11.93 7.92 -8.67
C TYR A 59 12.20 7.48 -10.11
N HIS A 60 11.15 7.17 -10.87
CA HIS A 60 11.28 6.76 -12.26
C HIS A 60 11.56 7.93 -13.22
N SER A 61 11.29 9.16 -12.80
CA SER A 61 11.52 10.37 -13.57
C SER A 61 12.98 10.87 -13.49
N VAL A 62 13.61 10.75 -12.31
CA VAL A 62 14.95 11.30 -12.04
C VAL A 62 16.12 10.43 -12.55
N ARG A 63 17.32 11.01 -12.57
CA ARG A 63 18.60 10.35 -12.91
C ARG A 63 19.72 10.78 -11.94
N GLY A 64 20.87 10.12 -12.00
CA GLY A 64 22.06 10.50 -11.21
C GLY A 64 21.88 10.26 -9.70
N ARG A 65 22.51 11.11 -8.88
CA ARG A 65 22.52 10.96 -7.40
C ARG A 65 21.13 10.99 -6.78
N ALA A 66 20.22 11.83 -7.29
CA ALA A 66 18.84 11.90 -6.81
C ALA A 66 18.10 10.56 -6.94
N LYS A 67 18.40 9.76 -7.96
CA LYS A 67 17.78 8.44 -8.15
C LYS A 67 18.14 7.46 -7.04
N VAL A 68 19.32 7.58 -6.43
CA VAL A 68 19.74 6.72 -5.32
C VAL A 68 18.88 6.97 -4.08
N VAL A 69 18.63 8.25 -3.77
CA VAL A 69 17.78 8.65 -2.64
C VAL A 69 16.32 8.30 -2.91
N MET A 70 15.81 8.67 -4.09
CA MET A 70 14.41 8.41 -4.45
C MET A 70 14.08 6.92 -4.49
N ARG A 71 15.04 6.06 -4.86
CA ARG A 71 14.85 4.60 -4.77
C ARG A 71 14.61 4.14 -3.33
N LYS A 72 15.36 4.69 -2.36
CA LYS A 72 15.13 4.35 -0.95
C LYS A 72 13.75 4.81 -0.52
N LEU A 73 13.39 6.05 -0.82
CA LEU A 73 12.07 6.59 -0.50
C LEU A 73 10.94 5.77 -1.14
N ASP A 74 11.12 5.31 -2.37
CA ASP A 74 10.16 4.47 -3.09
C ASP A 74 9.93 3.16 -2.34
N HIS A 75 10.99 2.46 -1.92
CA HIS A 75 10.85 1.26 -1.11
C HIS A 75 10.25 1.53 0.29
N LEU A 76 10.66 2.61 0.96
CA LEU A 76 10.08 3.01 2.26
C LEU A 76 8.58 3.28 2.15
N SER A 77 8.14 3.85 1.03
CA SER A 77 6.73 4.14 0.79
C SER A 77 5.87 2.88 0.70
N ILE A 78 6.43 1.72 0.31
CA ILE A 78 5.72 0.44 0.29
C ILE A 78 5.35 0.01 1.71
N TYR A 79 6.28 0.11 2.67
CA TYR A 79 6.01 -0.19 4.09
C TYR A 79 4.90 0.71 4.64
N LEU A 80 4.97 2.01 4.35
CA LEU A 80 3.95 2.98 4.75
C LEU A 80 2.60 2.68 4.11
N MET A 81 2.57 2.33 2.83
CA MET A 81 1.33 1.99 2.13
C MET A 81 0.68 0.73 2.70
N ILE A 82 1.46 -0.31 3.02
CA ILE A 82 0.92 -1.51 3.66
C ILE A 82 0.30 -1.13 5.01
N ALA A 83 1.01 -0.44 5.89
CA ALA A 83 0.47 0.00 7.18
C ALA A 83 -0.75 0.95 7.05
N GLY A 84 -0.68 1.90 6.11
CA GLY A 84 -1.76 2.83 5.80
C GLY A 84 -3.03 2.11 5.34
N SER A 85 -2.90 1.08 4.50
CA SER A 85 -4.03 0.27 4.03
C SER A 85 -4.76 -0.50 5.12
N TYR A 86 -4.07 -0.88 6.19
CA TYR A 86 -4.67 -1.54 7.35
C TYR A 86 -5.44 -0.56 8.25
N THR A 87 -5.07 0.72 8.25
CA THR A 87 -5.54 1.70 9.23
C THR A 87 -7.08 1.82 9.29
N PRO A 88 -7.81 1.95 8.16
CA PRO A 88 -9.29 1.98 8.18
C PRO A 88 -9.91 0.70 8.76
N PHE A 89 -9.43 -0.48 8.35
CA PHE A 89 -9.95 -1.75 8.85
C PHE A 89 -9.65 -1.95 10.35
N CYS A 90 -8.49 -1.54 10.82
CA CYS A 90 -8.12 -1.66 12.22
C CYS A 90 -8.94 -0.71 13.10
N LEU A 91 -8.98 0.57 12.76
CA LEU A 91 -9.55 1.59 13.63
C LEU A 91 -11.08 1.67 13.53
N VAL A 92 -11.65 1.47 12.33
CA VAL A 92 -13.09 1.60 12.10
C VAL A 92 -13.81 0.25 12.16
N THR A 93 -13.32 -0.75 11.42
CA THR A 93 -14.02 -2.05 11.30
C THR A 93 -13.83 -2.95 12.52
N LEU A 94 -12.58 -3.22 12.92
CA LEU A 94 -12.28 -4.16 13.99
C LEU A 94 -12.52 -3.57 15.38
N GLN A 95 -12.02 -2.34 15.59
CA GLN A 95 -12.06 -1.63 16.85
C GLN A 95 -11.51 -2.44 18.06
N GLY A 96 -11.54 -1.83 19.25
CA GLY A 96 -11.15 -2.50 20.50
C GLY A 96 -9.73 -3.10 20.48
N ALA A 97 -9.54 -4.18 21.22
CA ALA A 97 -8.23 -4.84 21.35
C ALA A 97 -7.70 -5.39 20.01
N TRP A 98 -8.57 -5.93 19.16
CA TRP A 98 -8.19 -6.44 17.84
C TRP A 98 -7.69 -5.32 16.93
N GLY A 99 -8.45 -4.23 16.83
CA GLY A 99 -8.11 -3.08 16.01
C GLY A 99 -6.79 -2.44 16.42
N TRP A 100 -6.63 -2.12 17.70
CA TRP A 100 -5.40 -1.50 18.22
C TRP A 100 -4.20 -2.44 18.19
N GLY A 101 -4.39 -3.73 18.50
CA GLY A 101 -3.33 -4.74 18.45
C GLY A 101 -2.78 -4.93 17.04
N LEU A 102 -3.67 -5.08 16.05
CA LEU A 102 -3.25 -5.21 14.65
C LEU A 102 -2.66 -3.90 14.10
N PHE A 103 -3.24 -2.75 14.44
CA PHE A 103 -2.69 -1.44 14.09
C PHE A 103 -1.27 -1.23 14.65
N GLY A 104 -1.06 -1.46 15.94
CA GLY A 104 0.26 -1.33 16.55
C GLY A 104 1.28 -2.28 15.94
N THR A 105 0.87 -3.52 15.67
CA THR A 105 1.75 -4.54 15.08
C THR A 105 2.17 -4.15 13.66
N ILE A 106 1.23 -3.77 12.79
CA ILE A 106 1.55 -3.44 11.39
C ILE A 106 2.42 -2.19 11.28
N TRP A 107 2.17 -1.15 12.08
CA TRP A 107 2.98 0.06 12.10
C TRP A 107 4.36 -0.17 12.71
N THR A 108 4.49 -1.04 13.72
CA THR A 108 5.79 -1.44 14.28
C THR A 108 6.60 -2.22 13.25
N LEU A 109 5.98 -3.18 12.54
CA LEU A 109 6.64 -3.92 11.46
C LEU A 109 7.05 -3.00 10.31
N ALA A 110 6.22 -2.02 9.96
CA ALA A 110 6.56 -1.00 8.96
C ALA A 110 7.80 -0.20 9.40
N ALA A 111 7.86 0.25 10.66
CA ALA A 111 9.01 0.95 11.20
C ALA A 111 10.29 0.09 11.16
N ILE A 112 10.21 -1.17 11.59
CA ILE A 112 11.34 -2.11 11.54
C ILE A 112 11.80 -2.34 10.10
N GLY A 113 10.86 -2.57 9.18
CA GLY A 113 11.15 -2.75 7.76
C GLY A 113 11.80 -1.52 7.12
N MET A 114 11.30 -0.33 7.45
CA MET A 114 11.90 0.93 7.02
C MET A 114 13.34 1.10 7.54
N LEU A 115 13.60 0.79 8.81
CA LEU A 115 14.95 0.83 9.39
C LEU A 115 15.90 -0.17 8.73
N GLN A 116 15.38 -1.35 8.38
CA GLN A 116 16.14 -2.37 7.66
C GLN A 116 16.47 -1.95 6.23
N GLU A 117 15.55 -1.30 5.52
CA GLU A 117 15.72 -0.84 4.13
C GLU A 117 16.78 0.27 3.99
N ILE A 118 17.11 0.96 5.08
CA ILE A 118 18.18 1.96 5.10
C ILE A 118 19.57 1.31 4.90
N LYS A 119 19.73 0.01 5.21
CA LYS A 119 21.00 -0.72 5.09
C LYS A 119 21.45 -0.92 3.63
N PRO A 120 22.74 -1.25 3.38
CA PRO A 120 23.25 -1.49 2.02
C PRO A 120 22.56 -2.65 1.28
N ARG A 121 22.50 -2.51 -0.04
CA ARG A 121 21.50 -3.15 -0.92
C ARG A 121 21.57 -4.67 -1.09
N SER A 122 22.75 -5.29 -0.98
CA SER A 122 22.92 -6.71 -1.39
C SER A 122 22.27 -7.70 -0.43
N GLU A 123 22.17 -7.36 0.85
CA GLU A 123 21.63 -8.26 1.89
C GLU A 123 20.12 -8.04 2.13
N ALA A 124 19.61 -6.88 1.74
CA ALA A 124 18.28 -6.43 2.16
C ALA A 124 17.13 -6.92 1.26
N ARG A 125 17.35 -7.14 -0.04
CA ARG A 125 16.24 -7.29 -1.01
C ARG A 125 15.29 -8.45 -0.69
N ILE A 126 15.83 -9.63 -0.40
CA ILE A 126 15.01 -10.81 -0.08
C ILE A 126 14.26 -10.57 1.24
N LEU A 127 14.97 -10.01 2.23
CA LEU A 127 14.38 -9.70 3.52
C LEU A 127 13.21 -8.71 3.39
N SER A 128 13.34 -7.65 2.59
CA SER A 128 12.26 -6.68 2.35
C SER A 128 11.03 -7.34 1.72
N ILE A 129 11.23 -8.21 0.72
CA ILE A 129 10.13 -8.97 0.09
C ILE A 129 9.41 -9.86 1.11
N VAL A 130 10.18 -10.56 1.97
CA VAL A 130 9.62 -11.39 3.05
C VAL A 130 8.83 -10.54 4.03
N ILE A 131 9.37 -9.39 4.46
CA ILE A 131 8.66 -8.49 5.39
C ILE A 131 7.38 -7.97 4.75
N TYR A 132 7.40 -7.56 3.46
CA TYR A 132 6.19 -7.14 2.74
C TYR A 132 5.13 -8.24 2.71
N ALA A 133 5.53 -9.48 2.43
CA ALA A 133 4.60 -10.60 2.41
C ALA A 133 4.01 -10.89 3.80
N VAL A 134 4.85 -10.92 4.84
CA VAL A 134 4.39 -11.11 6.23
C VAL A 134 3.43 -10.01 6.64
N MET A 135 3.79 -8.75 6.38
CA MET A 135 2.92 -7.60 6.67
C MET A 135 1.63 -7.63 5.85
N GLY A 136 1.66 -8.09 4.60
CA GLY A 136 0.47 -8.19 3.75
C GLY A 136 -0.53 -9.23 4.24
N TRP A 137 -0.04 -10.34 4.80
CA TRP A 137 -0.87 -11.49 5.18
C TRP A 137 -1.20 -11.57 6.68
N ILE A 138 -0.60 -10.72 7.53
CA ILE A 138 -0.87 -10.73 8.98
C ILE A 138 -2.34 -10.48 9.31
N VAL A 139 -3.09 -9.80 8.43
CA VAL A 139 -4.55 -9.63 8.54
C VAL A 139 -5.32 -10.95 8.75
N LEU A 140 -4.78 -12.09 8.29
CA LEU A 140 -5.43 -13.39 8.44
C LEU A 140 -5.63 -13.80 9.90
N VAL A 141 -4.83 -13.30 10.85
CA VAL A 141 -5.05 -13.58 12.28
C VAL A 141 -6.37 -13.01 12.77
N ALA A 142 -6.86 -11.96 12.11
CA ALA A 142 -8.14 -11.29 12.39
C ALA A 142 -9.24 -11.68 11.37
N ILE A 143 -9.11 -12.81 10.67
CA ILE A 143 -10.06 -13.19 9.60
C ILE A 143 -11.50 -13.34 10.11
N ARG A 144 -11.71 -13.96 11.28
CA ARG A 144 -13.05 -14.15 11.86
C ARG A 144 -13.73 -12.82 12.19
N PRO A 145 -13.12 -11.92 12.99
CA PRO A 145 -13.74 -10.63 13.26
C PRO A 145 -13.85 -9.75 12.01
N LEU A 146 -12.95 -9.87 11.02
CA LEU A 146 -13.11 -9.17 9.75
C LEU A 146 -14.32 -9.64 8.96
N LEU A 147 -14.52 -10.96 8.79
CA LEU A 147 -15.68 -11.50 8.09
C LEU A 147 -16.99 -11.12 8.78
N GLN A 148 -17.00 -11.07 10.12
CA GLN A 148 -18.17 -10.66 10.90
C GLN A 148 -18.52 -9.18 10.71
N ASN A 149 -17.51 -8.30 10.65
CA ASN A 149 -17.73 -6.84 10.60
C ASN A 149 -17.80 -6.26 9.17
N LEU A 150 -17.07 -6.83 8.19
CA LEU A 150 -17.11 -6.40 6.78
C LEU A 150 -18.17 -7.14 5.95
N GLY A 151 -18.63 -8.30 6.43
CA GLY A 151 -19.38 -9.25 5.63
C GLY A 151 -18.53 -9.93 4.55
N GLY A 152 -19.12 -10.95 3.90
CA GLY A 152 -18.42 -11.76 2.89
C GLY A 152 -17.98 -10.96 1.67
N THR A 153 -18.80 -10.03 1.19
CA THR A 153 -18.49 -9.23 0.00
C THR A 153 -17.40 -8.19 0.28
N GLY A 154 -17.45 -7.49 1.42
CA GLY A 154 -16.40 -6.55 1.82
C GLY A 154 -15.05 -7.25 2.00
N PHE A 155 -15.07 -8.43 2.64
CA PHE A 155 -13.88 -9.27 2.75
C PHE A 155 -13.39 -9.77 1.39
N ALA A 156 -14.27 -10.09 0.44
CA ALA A 156 -13.86 -10.54 -0.89
C ALA A 156 -13.08 -9.45 -1.65
N TRP A 157 -13.49 -8.18 -1.57
CA TRP A 157 -12.73 -7.06 -2.13
C TRP A 157 -11.34 -6.93 -1.51
N LEU A 158 -11.27 -7.00 -0.17
CA LEU A 158 -10.01 -6.97 0.57
C LEU A 158 -9.09 -8.15 0.18
N ALA A 159 -9.64 -9.37 0.15
CA ALA A 159 -8.89 -10.57 -0.21
C ALA A 159 -8.41 -10.52 -1.67
N ALA A 160 -9.24 -10.06 -2.61
CA ALA A 160 -8.86 -9.87 -4.00
C ALA A 160 -7.70 -8.87 -4.14
N GLY A 161 -7.73 -7.76 -3.38
CA GLY A 161 -6.62 -6.82 -3.32
C GLY A 161 -5.32 -7.44 -2.80
N GLY A 162 -5.40 -8.21 -1.71
CA GLY A 162 -4.27 -8.96 -1.17
C GLY A 162 -3.69 -9.98 -2.16
N VAL A 163 -4.54 -10.66 -2.94
CA VAL A 163 -4.12 -11.56 -4.02
C VAL A 163 -3.41 -10.78 -5.13
N MET A 164 -3.95 -9.64 -5.57
CA MET A 164 -3.28 -8.81 -6.60
C MET A 164 -1.89 -8.35 -6.15
N TYR A 165 -1.73 -7.92 -4.89
CA TYR A 165 -0.41 -7.60 -4.34
C TYR A 165 0.51 -8.82 -4.31
N THR A 166 0.02 -9.97 -3.86
CA THR A 166 0.82 -11.21 -3.76
C THR A 166 1.29 -11.70 -5.13
N VAL A 167 0.41 -11.73 -6.13
CA VAL A 167 0.77 -12.08 -7.51
C VAL A 167 1.76 -11.07 -8.07
N GLY A 168 1.56 -9.79 -7.78
CA GLY A 168 2.48 -8.73 -8.17
C GLY A 168 3.91 -8.94 -7.65
N ILE A 169 4.08 -9.45 -6.42
CA ILE A 169 5.41 -9.71 -5.84
C ILE A 169 6.24 -10.62 -6.75
N LEU A 170 5.62 -11.55 -7.48
CA LEU A 170 6.31 -12.40 -8.45
C LEU A 170 6.98 -11.55 -9.54
N PHE A 171 6.25 -10.59 -10.12
CA PHE A 171 6.80 -9.69 -11.13
C PHE A 171 7.90 -8.78 -10.57
N PHE A 172 7.76 -8.33 -9.33
CA PHE A 172 8.77 -7.52 -8.64
C PHE A 172 10.05 -8.32 -8.34
N ALA A 173 9.93 -9.57 -7.93
CA ALA A 173 11.08 -10.43 -7.61
C ALA A 173 11.94 -10.74 -8.85
N TYR A 174 11.32 -10.84 -10.03
CA TYR A 174 11.97 -11.16 -11.30
C TYR A 174 12.18 -9.95 -12.23
N ASP A 175 11.96 -8.73 -11.75
CA ASP A 175 11.99 -7.51 -12.56
C ASP A 175 13.35 -7.25 -13.25
N SER A 176 14.44 -7.73 -12.66
CA SER A 176 15.80 -7.62 -13.20
C SER A 176 16.10 -8.66 -14.28
N ARG A 177 15.24 -9.68 -14.42
CA ARG A 177 15.42 -10.79 -15.36
C ARG A 177 14.69 -10.57 -16.68
N PHE A 178 13.57 -9.84 -16.67
CA PHE A 178 12.72 -9.69 -17.84
C PHE A 178 12.29 -8.24 -18.09
N ARG A 179 12.28 -7.83 -19.36
CA ARG A 179 11.95 -6.45 -19.77
C ARG A 179 10.48 -6.11 -19.44
N HIS A 180 10.24 -4.94 -18.87
CA HIS A 180 8.93 -4.40 -18.45
C HIS A 180 8.23 -5.09 -17.27
N TRP A 181 8.83 -6.10 -16.64
CA TRP A 181 8.19 -6.78 -15.50
C TRP A 181 7.99 -5.86 -14.30
N HIS A 182 8.88 -4.89 -14.10
CA HIS A 182 8.67 -3.83 -13.10
C HIS A 182 7.41 -2.99 -13.39
N GLY A 183 7.14 -2.73 -14.67
CA GLY A 183 5.92 -2.05 -15.08
C GLY A 183 4.68 -2.90 -14.87
N ILE A 184 4.75 -4.21 -15.11
CA ILE A 184 3.65 -5.12 -14.81
C ILE A 184 3.36 -5.14 -13.31
N TRP A 185 4.41 -5.15 -12.47
CA TRP A 185 4.27 -4.97 -11.03
C TRP A 185 3.48 -3.70 -10.66
N HIS A 186 3.76 -2.56 -11.31
CA HIS A 186 3.00 -1.33 -11.09
C HIS A 186 1.50 -1.52 -11.37
N LEU A 187 1.13 -2.26 -12.41
CA LEU A 187 -0.28 -2.53 -12.71
C LEU A 187 -0.95 -3.37 -11.62
N PHE A 188 -0.24 -4.35 -11.05
CA PHE A 188 -0.75 -5.12 -9.90
C PHE A 188 -0.88 -4.27 -8.64
N VAL A 189 0.05 -3.34 -8.39
CA VAL A 189 -0.03 -2.39 -7.26
C VAL A 189 -1.25 -1.47 -7.43
N ILE A 190 -1.48 -0.95 -8.64
CA ILE A 190 -2.66 -0.14 -8.96
C ILE A 190 -3.95 -0.94 -8.75
N ALA A 191 -4.04 -2.14 -9.32
CA ALA A 191 -5.21 -3.01 -9.16
C ALA A 191 -5.46 -3.35 -7.68
N GLY A 192 -4.43 -3.76 -6.93
CA GLY A 192 -4.54 -4.09 -5.51
C GLY A 192 -5.02 -2.90 -4.68
N SER A 193 -4.44 -1.71 -4.90
CA SER A 193 -4.84 -0.49 -4.20
C SER A 193 -6.26 -0.03 -4.55
N LEU A 194 -6.69 -0.23 -5.80
CA LEU A 194 -8.06 0.07 -6.23
C LEU A 194 -9.06 -0.86 -5.55
N LEU A 195 -8.76 -2.15 -5.44
CA LEU A 195 -9.63 -3.11 -4.75
C LEU A 195 -9.73 -2.79 -3.24
N HIS A 196 -8.61 -2.43 -2.61
CA HIS A 196 -8.63 -1.96 -1.21
C HIS A 196 -9.40 -0.64 -1.07
N PHE A 197 -9.24 0.29 -2.01
CA PHE A 197 -10.02 1.54 -2.04
C PHE A 197 -11.52 1.25 -2.12
N VAL A 198 -11.95 0.34 -3.01
CA VAL A 198 -13.36 -0.06 -3.13
C VAL A 198 -13.87 -0.70 -1.85
N ALA A 199 -13.07 -1.58 -1.22
CA ALA A 199 -13.42 -2.16 0.08
C ALA A 199 -13.63 -1.07 1.15
N ILE A 200 -12.73 -0.09 1.21
CA ILE A 200 -12.83 1.02 2.18
C ILE A 200 -14.04 1.90 1.86
N LEU A 201 -14.23 2.30 0.61
CA LEU A 201 -15.30 3.18 0.16
C LEU A 201 -16.70 2.61 0.45
N LEU A 202 -16.90 1.31 0.24
CA LEU A 202 -18.22 0.70 0.31
C LEU A 202 -18.55 0.07 1.66
N TYR A 203 -17.54 -0.26 2.48
CA TYR A 203 -17.73 -1.06 3.70
C TYR A 203 -17.09 -0.46 4.95
N VAL A 204 -16.39 0.67 4.86
CA VAL A 204 -15.66 1.26 5.99
C VAL A 204 -15.90 2.77 6.13
N ALA A 205 -15.76 3.51 5.03
CA ALA A 205 -16.03 4.95 4.95
C ALA A 205 -17.53 5.19 5.08
#